data_AF-A0A4R3MIH2-F1
#
_entry.id   AF-A0A4R3MIH2-F1
#
_cell.length_a   1.000
_cell.length_b   1.000
_cell.length_c   1.000
_cell.angle_alpha   90.00
_cell.angle_beta   90.00
_cell.angle_gamma   90.00
#
_symmetry.space_group_name_H-M   'P 1'
#
loop_
_entity.id
_entity.type
_entity.pdbx_description
1 polymer ?
#
loop_
_entity_poly.entity_id
_entity_poly.type
_entity_poly.pdbx_seq_one_letter_code
_entity_poly.pdbx_strand_id
1 'polypeptide(L)'
;MGKKVKLLVGILLLLMLNSVISFGAEGESGFFGGISEGTNLPRRIDELVPLPRQNTIDLVYKEVIFISGRPVEFEGTLRITRNKDIMNRNNASTYKERYVFQATDGQGNTLNRNIEFDTRYFINKTNPFNNFIETASEVSRTARNSKWSETIVIDGVTYTLNENSSYLFRDATEDIRPGINYFHSVVEYFAVYNINGNQNEKIEVLAYNNIYGFKQPWAKIEKQNLNLAIENISSEGQGWQMNVEVRPVMNAKKAMFYSGVEPFPNSFEGVYNQRLERESSLTYTITTNNLHLTPNQRNNSLAIRIPNQSDGLLTPARNLDFLLGNYVWAKSDVEQLYALGILTEEPHPNMRYEAMSRGEYVKALCKAMNLDISKYVGTRGVKTKIFDDVPSTHPLYPYVMTAYDEKLTVGQGKNFGVDVPITREEAFVIYIRVIGLERLGVTESPQTRFVDDSKISNWARREIKAGEVLGIIKGDNSGRVNPGQHIRKIEAASIINRLIDYLRYDLANDFVGIR
;
A
#
# COMPACT_ATOMS: atom_id res chain seq x y z
N MET A 1 -54.76 -24.36 -9.54
CA MET A 1 -53.86 -24.51 -8.36
C MET A 1 -52.52 -25.00 -8.88
N GLY A 2 -51.37 -24.38 -8.66
CA GLY A 2 -51.00 -23.21 -7.91
C GLY A 2 -49.51 -22.96 -8.17
N LYS A 3 -49.15 -21.68 -8.33
CA LYS A 3 -47.79 -21.14 -8.39
C LYS A 3 -46.90 -21.81 -7.33
N LYS A 4 -45.83 -22.53 -7.69
CA LYS A 4 -44.67 -22.85 -6.82
C LYS A 4 -43.54 -23.62 -7.52
N VAL A 5 -43.11 -23.22 -8.72
CA VAL A 5 -41.82 -23.71 -9.31
C VAL A 5 -41.10 -22.59 -10.06
N LYS A 6 -40.92 -21.44 -9.40
CA LYS A 6 -40.04 -20.34 -9.85
C LYS A 6 -39.46 -19.60 -8.65
N LEU A 7 -38.66 -20.28 -7.82
CA LEU A 7 -37.88 -19.59 -6.78
C LEU A 7 -36.71 -20.46 -6.27
N LEU A 8 -35.81 -20.90 -7.13
CA LEU A 8 -34.50 -21.42 -6.69
C LEU A 8 -33.44 -21.49 -7.81
N VAL A 9 -33.52 -20.54 -8.76
CA VAL A 9 -32.51 -20.36 -9.83
C VAL A 9 -31.98 -18.92 -9.85
N GLY A 10 -32.31 -18.11 -8.83
CA GLY A 10 -32.07 -16.66 -8.81
C GLY A 10 -30.89 -16.15 -7.97
N ILE A 11 -30.12 -17.01 -7.30
CA ILE A 11 -28.97 -16.58 -6.48
C ILE A 11 -27.84 -17.61 -6.66
N LEU A 12 -27.25 -17.68 -7.85
CA LEU A 12 -26.03 -18.46 -8.07
C LEU A 12 -25.17 -17.85 -9.18
N LEU A 13 -25.13 -16.53 -9.24
CA LEU A 13 -24.45 -15.80 -10.30
C LEU A 13 -23.79 -14.52 -9.76
N LEU A 14 -22.86 -14.70 -8.81
CA LEU A 14 -21.83 -13.71 -8.49
C LEU A 14 -20.91 -14.33 -7.45
N LEU A 15 -19.73 -14.77 -7.91
CA LEU A 15 -18.45 -14.84 -7.19
C LEU A 15 -17.51 -15.71 -8.04
N MET A 16 -17.21 -15.21 -9.24
CA MET A 16 -15.93 -15.54 -9.88
C MET A 16 -14.86 -14.83 -9.05
N LEU A 17 -14.43 -15.46 -7.96
CA LEU A 17 -13.31 -15.04 -7.13
C LEU A 17 -12.02 -15.34 -7.90
N ASN A 18 -11.71 -14.48 -8.87
CA ASN A 18 -10.34 -14.34 -9.34
C ASN A 18 -9.57 -13.57 -8.29
N SER A 19 -8.39 -14.07 -7.93
CA SER A 19 -7.42 -13.42 -7.05
C SER A 19 -7.35 -11.93 -7.37
N VAL A 20 -7.67 -11.12 -6.38
CA VAL A 20 -7.67 -9.66 -6.53
C VAL A 20 -6.23 -9.21 -6.37
N ILE A 21 -5.58 -8.87 -7.48
CA ILE A 21 -4.37 -8.08 -7.37
C ILE A 21 -4.81 -6.73 -6.78
N SER A 22 -4.50 -6.51 -5.50
CA SER A 22 -4.72 -5.21 -4.87
C SER A 22 -3.67 -4.25 -5.42
N PHE A 23 -3.96 -3.65 -6.58
CA PHE A 23 -3.11 -2.64 -7.17
C PHE A 23 -2.88 -1.46 -6.21
N GLY A 24 -1.72 -0.84 -6.33
CA GLY A 24 -1.23 0.28 -5.55
C GLY A 24 -2.22 1.44 -5.47
N ALA A 25 -2.06 2.25 -4.43
CA ALA A 25 -2.90 3.41 -4.15
C ALA A 25 -2.59 4.62 -5.06
N GLU A 26 -1.83 4.44 -6.14
CA GLU A 26 -1.42 5.49 -7.06
C GLU A 26 -2.61 6.30 -7.58
N GLY A 27 -2.45 7.62 -7.62
CA GLY A 27 -3.39 8.60 -8.13
C GLY A 27 -4.50 8.99 -7.15
N GLU A 28 -4.44 8.58 -5.89
CA GLU A 28 -5.47 8.98 -4.91
C GLU A 28 -5.44 10.48 -4.62
N SER A 29 -4.29 11.15 -4.77
CA SER A 29 -4.17 12.61 -4.68
C SER A 29 -4.32 13.31 -6.04
N GLY A 30 -4.68 12.57 -7.11
CA GLY A 30 -4.60 13.07 -8.48
C GLY A 30 -3.16 13.23 -8.97
N PHE A 31 -2.98 13.95 -10.08
CA PHE A 31 -1.68 14.07 -10.76
C PHE A 31 -1.19 15.51 -10.94
N PHE A 32 -1.95 16.48 -10.44
CA PHE A 32 -1.76 17.92 -10.65
C PHE A 32 -1.16 18.62 -9.43
N GLY A 33 -0.64 17.85 -8.47
CA GLY A 33 -0.01 18.40 -7.26
C GLY A 33 -0.99 18.82 -6.19
N GLY A 34 -2.19 18.23 -6.12
CA GLY A 34 -3.07 18.37 -4.96
C GLY A 34 -2.85 17.28 -3.92
N ILE A 35 -3.65 17.33 -2.86
CA ILE A 35 -3.78 16.29 -1.83
C ILE A 35 -5.24 15.90 -1.69
N SER A 36 -5.49 14.63 -1.39
CA SER A 36 -6.81 14.16 -1.00
C SER A 36 -6.75 13.47 0.36
N GLU A 37 -7.90 13.17 0.95
CA GLU A 37 -7.97 12.36 2.16
C GLU A 37 -7.52 10.89 2.00
N GLY A 38 -7.34 10.43 0.76
CA GLY A 38 -7.07 9.03 0.43
C GLY A 38 -8.19 8.06 0.84
N THR A 39 -8.11 6.80 0.41
CA THR A 39 -9.08 5.77 0.83
C THR A 39 -8.72 5.11 2.17
N ASN A 40 -9.68 4.52 2.86
CA ASN A 40 -9.39 3.70 4.04
C ASN A 40 -8.64 2.42 3.65
N LEU A 41 -7.73 1.99 4.53
CA LEU A 41 -7.23 0.61 4.50
C LEU A 41 -8.36 -0.34 4.91
N PRO A 42 -8.43 -1.58 4.38
CA PRO A 42 -9.48 -2.53 4.73
C PRO A 42 -9.53 -2.73 6.24
N ARG A 43 -10.71 -2.60 6.85
CA ARG A 43 -10.88 -2.90 8.26
C ARG A 43 -11.04 -4.40 8.44
N ARG A 44 -10.80 -4.87 9.66
CA ARG A 44 -10.99 -6.29 9.96
C ARG A 44 -12.44 -6.73 9.78
N ILE A 45 -13.40 -5.88 10.11
CA ILE A 45 -14.81 -6.17 9.87
C ILE A 45 -15.12 -6.27 8.37
N ASP A 46 -14.42 -5.51 7.53
CA ASP A 46 -14.58 -5.57 6.07
C ASP A 46 -13.98 -6.87 5.49
N GLU A 47 -13.04 -7.52 6.18
CA GLU A 47 -12.53 -8.86 5.84
C GLU A 47 -13.53 -9.97 6.20
N LEU A 48 -14.23 -9.81 7.33
CA LEU A 48 -15.27 -10.75 7.78
C LEU A 48 -16.58 -10.58 7.01
N VAL A 49 -16.90 -9.34 6.63
CA VAL A 49 -18.11 -8.95 5.90
C VAL A 49 -17.68 -8.09 4.71
N PRO A 50 -17.34 -8.72 3.58
CA PRO A 50 -16.86 -8.00 2.39
C PRO A 50 -17.91 -7.00 1.90
N LEU A 51 -17.51 -5.74 1.77
CA LEU A 51 -18.32 -4.73 1.12
C LEU A 51 -18.31 -4.92 -0.42
N PRO A 52 -19.39 -4.55 -1.11
CA PRO A 52 -19.40 -4.51 -2.57
C PRO A 52 -18.26 -3.64 -3.10
N ARG A 53 -17.59 -4.09 -4.17
CA ARG A 53 -16.57 -3.27 -4.83
C ARG A 53 -17.17 -1.97 -5.34
N GLN A 54 -16.44 -0.87 -5.13
CA GLN A 54 -16.79 0.44 -5.66
C GLN A 54 -15.82 0.81 -6.77
N ASN A 55 -16.36 1.06 -7.97
CA ASN A 55 -15.58 1.54 -9.12
C ASN A 55 -15.41 3.07 -9.10
N THR A 56 -16.15 3.75 -8.23
CA THR A 56 -16.11 5.21 -8.06
C THR A 56 -15.88 5.52 -6.58
N ILE A 57 -14.99 6.46 -6.31
CA ILE A 57 -14.69 6.99 -4.98
C ILE A 57 -14.73 8.52 -5.03
N ASP A 58 -15.25 9.13 -3.96
CA ASP A 58 -15.27 10.57 -3.75
C ASP A 58 -14.39 10.89 -2.54
N LEU A 59 -13.45 11.82 -2.73
CA LEU A 59 -12.46 12.20 -1.73
C LEU A 59 -12.51 13.71 -1.50
N VAL A 60 -12.37 14.15 -0.24
CA VAL A 60 -12.02 15.55 0.05
C VAL A 60 -10.68 15.87 -0.62
N TYR A 61 -10.56 17.06 -1.21
CA TYR A 61 -9.43 17.45 -2.03
C TYR A 61 -9.00 18.90 -1.77
N LYS A 62 -7.69 19.14 -1.79
CA LYS A 62 -7.07 20.48 -1.78
C LYS A 62 -5.99 20.59 -2.84
N GLU A 63 -5.88 21.75 -3.48
CA GLU A 63 -4.84 22.04 -4.47
C GLU A 63 -4.47 23.52 -4.41
N VAL A 64 -3.21 23.84 -4.74
CA VAL A 64 -2.77 25.23 -4.93
C VAL A 64 -2.56 25.44 -6.42
N ILE A 65 -3.23 26.45 -6.97
CA ILE A 65 -3.12 26.85 -8.37
C ILE A 65 -2.27 28.11 -8.47
N PHE A 66 -1.41 28.17 -9.48
CA PHE A 66 -0.41 29.23 -9.64
C PHE A 66 -0.58 30.07 -10.93
N ILE A 67 -1.56 29.74 -11.77
CA ILE A 67 -1.70 30.30 -13.12
C ILE A 67 -2.08 31.78 -13.17
N SER A 68 -2.50 32.37 -12.05
CA SER A 68 -2.77 33.80 -11.92
C SER A 68 -1.52 34.63 -11.58
N GLY A 69 -0.35 33.99 -11.45
CA GLY A 69 0.89 34.64 -11.04
C GLY A 69 1.06 34.74 -9.52
N ARG A 70 0.10 34.21 -8.75
CA ARG A 70 0.15 34.05 -7.28
C ARG A 70 -0.46 32.70 -6.90
N PRO A 71 -0.07 32.09 -5.75
CA PRO A 71 -0.75 30.90 -5.26
C PRO A 71 -2.20 31.22 -4.86
N VAL A 72 -3.12 30.34 -5.23
CA VAL A 72 -4.52 30.36 -4.81
C VAL A 72 -4.90 28.96 -4.34
N GLU A 73 -5.34 28.86 -3.09
CA GLU A 73 -5.72 27.59 -2.47
C GLU A 73 -7.17 27.26 -2.79
N PHE A 74 -7.43 26.02 -3.20
CA PHE A 74 -8.75 25.49 -3.50
C PHE A 74 -9.04 24.28 -2.62
N GLU A 75 -10.28 24.16 -2.16
CA GLU A 75 -10.80 23.01 -1.42
C GLU A 75 -12.12 22.51 -2.05
N GLY A 76 -12.29 21.19 -2.10
CA GLY A 76 -13.50 20.58 -2.62
C GLY A 76 -13.40 19.07 -2.74
N THR A 77 -13.77 18.53 -3.90
CA THR A 77 -13.88 17.09 -4.13
C THR A 77 -13.05 16.61 -5.30
N LEU A 78 -12.49 15.41 -5.14
CA LEU A 78 -11.90 14.60 -6.18
C LEU A 78 -12.70 13.30 -6.31
N ARG A 79 -13.42 13.16 -7.42
CA ARG A 79 -14.11 11.92 -7.79
C ARG A 79 -13.24 11.11 -8.75
N ILE A 80 -12.90 9.90 -8.35
CA ILE A 80 -12.08 8.98 -9.14
C ILE A 80 -12.95 7.79 -9.55
N THR A 81 -13.02 7.51 -10.85
CA THR A 81 -13.68 6.31 -11.38
C THR A 81 -12.67 5.44 -12.13
N ARG A 82 -12.56 4.17 -11.76
CA ARG A 82 -11.61 3.21 -12.37
C ARG A 82 -12.33 1.90 -12.66
N ASN A 83 -12.38 1.50 -13.92
CA ASN A 83 -12.97 0.22 -14.32
C ASN A 83 -11.90 -0.89 -14.34
N LYS A 84 -11.37 -1.26 -13.16
CA LYS A 84 -10.24 -2.19 -13.02
C LYS A 84 -10.60 -3.67 -13.19
N ASP A 85 -11.88 -4.02 -13.37
CA ASP A 85 -12.35 -5.41 -13.48
C ASP A 85 -11.76 -6.18 -14.68
N ILE A 86 -11.11 -5.47 -15.61
CA ILE A 86 -10.43 -6.03 -16.78
C ILE A 86 -9.05 -6.63 -16.42
N MET A 87 -8.35 -6.07 -15.41
CA MET A 87 -6.97 -6.47 -15.10
C MET A 87 -6.83 -7.90 -14.56
N ASN A 88 -7.90 -8.48 -14.01
CA ASN A 88 -7.89 -9.84 -13.48
C ASN A 88 -8.25 -10.92 -14.53
N ARG A 89 -8.39 -10.54 -15.81
CA ARG A 89 -8.80 -11.46 -16.89
C ARG A 89 -7.71 -11.68 -17.93
N ASN A 90 -6.92 -10.65 -18.22
CA ASN A 90 -5.92 -10.67 -19.28
C ASN A 90 -4.56 -10.19 -18.76
N ASN A 91 -3.47 -10.84 -19.20
CA ASN A 91 -2.10 -10.41 -18.90
C ASN A 91 -1.75 -9.03 -19.52
N ALA A 92 -2.51 -8.59 -20.51
CA ALA A 92 -2.42 -7.24 -21.08
C ALA A 92 -3.79 -6.82 -21.59
N SER A 93 -4.19 -5.57 -21.35
CA SER A 93 -5.42 -5.00 -21.91
C SER A 93 -5.45 -3.48 -21.74
N THR A 94 -6.61 -2.89 -22.01
CA THR A 94 -6.87 -1.47 -21.80
C THR A 94 -8.06 -1.26 -20.89
N TYR A 95 -8.07 -0.14 -20.16
CA TYR A 95 -9.20 0.29 -19.37
C TYR A 95 -9.22 1.82 -19.26
N LYS A 96 -10.39 2.36 -18.91
CA LYS A 96 -10.57 3.80 -18.71
C LYS A 96 -10.51 4.19 -17.24
N GLU A 97 -9.89 5.33 -16.98
CA GLU A 97 -9.91 6.01 -15.70
C GLU A 97 -10.47 7.42 -15.90
N ARG A 98 -11.19 7.93 -14.90
CA ARG A 98 -11.72 9.29 -14.92
C ARG A 98 -11.48 9.97 -13.58
N TYR A 99 -10.98 11.20 -13.62
CA TYR A 99 -10.78 12.05 -12.45
C TYR A 99 -11.55 13.35 -12.66
N VAL A 100 -12.43 13.67 -11.73
CA VAL A 100 -13.23 14.90 -11.74
C VAL A 100 -12.93 15.68 -10.47
N PHE A 101 -12.46 16.90 -10.64
CA PHE A 101 -12.14 17.83 -9.57
C PHE A 101 -13.15 18.97 -9.60
N GLN A 102 -13.73 19.26 -8.43
CA GLN A 102 -14.62 20.39 -8.22
C GLN A 102 -14.22 21.05 -6.91
N ALA A 103 -13.65 22.26 -6.97
CA ALA A 103 -13.12 22.95 -5.80
C ALA A 103 -13.31 24.47 -5.87
N THR A 104 -13.28 25.13 -4.72
CA THR A 104 -13.43 26.58 -4.56
C THR A 104 -12.56 27.08 -3.41
N ASP A 105 -12.27 28.38 -3.37
CA ASP A 105 -11.65 29.04 -2.22
C ASP A 105 -12.68 29.65 -1.25
N GLY A 106 -13.98 29.52 -1.56
CA GLY A 106 -15.08 30.11 -0.79
C GLY A 106 -15.29 31.62 -1.02
N GLN A 107 -14.52 32.25 -1.90
CA GLN A 107 -14.52 33.71 -2.19
C GLN A 107 -14.90 34.02 -3.65
N GLY A 108 -15.42 33.03 -4.37
CA GLY A 108 -15.85 33.16 -5.76
C GLY A 108 -14.88 32.57 -6.78
N ASN A 109 -13.69 32.13 -6.35
CA ASN A 109 -12.77 31.41 -7.24
C ASN A 109 -13.19 29.94 -7.35
N THR A 110 -13.09 29.38 -8.54
CA THR A 110 -13.52 27.99 -8.80
C THR A 110 -12.51 27.23 -9.65
N LEU A 111 -12.37 25.93 -9.38
CA LEU A 111 -11.65 24.94 -10.18
C LEU A 111 -12.62 23.82 -10.57
N ASN A 112 -12.80 23.63 -11.88
CA ASN A 112 -13.51 22.50 -12.44
C ASN A 112 -12.60 21.79 -13.44
N ARG A 113 -12.18 20.56 -13.14
CA ARG A 113 -11.30 19.77 -14.01
C ARG A 113 -11.90 18.39 -14.22
N ASN A 114 -11.91 17.91 -15.46
CA ASN A 114 -12.28 16.54 -15.80
C ASN A 114 -11.24 15.97 -16.77
N ILE A 115 -10.64 14.86 -16.38
CA ILE A 115 -9.67 14.15 -17.20
C ILE A 115 -10.07 12.68 -17.32
N GLU A 116 -10.07 12.17 -18.54
CA GLU A 116 -10.28 10.77 -18.85
C GLU A 116 -9.01 10.21 -19.47
N PHE A 117 -8.59 9.04 -18.99
CA PHE A 117 -7.40 8.33 -19.49
C PHE A 117 -7.79 7.07 -20.22
N ASP A 118 -7.16 6.85 -21.36
CA ASP A 118 -7.06 5.52 -21.96
C ASP A 118 -5.77 4.88 -21.45
N THR A 119 -5.90 3.96 -20.48
CA THR A 119 -4.77 3.28 -19.86
C THR A 119 -4.55 1.93 -20.51
N ARG A 120 -3.32 1.65 -20.91
CA ARG A 120 -2.85 0.32 -21.33
C ARG A 120 -2.04 -0.28 -20.20
N TYR A 121 -2.15 -1.57 -19.98
CA TYR A 121 -1.34 -2.26 -18.98
C TYR A 121 -0.79 -3.59 -19.51
N PHE A 122 0.33 -4.00 -18.93
CA PHE A 122 0.95 -5.31 -19.10
C PHE A 122 1.35 -5.83 -17.73
N ILE A 123 1.04 -7.10 -17.45
CA ILE A 123 1.42 -7.81 -16.24
C ILE A 123 2.55 -8.75 -16.61
N ASN A 124 3.76 -8.42 -16.15
CA ASN A 124 4.89 -9.32 -16.23
C ASN A 124 4.72 -10.39 -15.15
N LYS A 125 4.68 -11.64 -15.57
CA LYS A 125 4.65 -12.78 -14.67
C LYS A 125 5.99 -13.49 -14.73
N THR A 126 6.52 -13.78 -13.56
CA THR A 126 7.74 -14.56 -13.42
C THR A 126 7.42 -15.89 -12.79
N ASN A 127 8.23 -16.88 -13.14
CA ASN A 127 8.22 -18.20 -12.55
C ASN A 127 9.59 -18.47 -11.92
N PRO A 128 9.91 -17.81 -10.79
CA PRO A 128 11.24 -17.87 -10.20
C PRO A 128 11.62 -19.26 -9.67
N PHE A 129 10.65 -20.19 -9.56
CA PHE A 129 10.87 -21.54 -9.05
C PHE A 129 10.68 -22.63 -10.11
N ASN A 130 10.61 -22.25 -11.40
CA ASN A 130 10.43 -23.16 -12.54
C ASN A 130 9.29 -24.18 -12.33
N ASN A 131 8.18 -23.73 -11.76
CA ASN A 131 6.99 -24.53 -11.49
C ASN A 131 5.94 -24.36 -12.61
N PHE A 132 4.72 -24.90 -12.48
CA PHE A 132 3.69 -24.72 -13.52
C PHE A 132 2.88 -23.42 -13.38
N ILE A 133 3.24 -22.51 -12.47
CA ILE A 133 2.42 -21.35 -12.09
C ILE A 133 3.21 -20.05 -12.26
N GLU A 134 2.84 -19.29 -13.28
CA GLU A 134 3.30 -17.91 -13.46
C GLU A 134 2.56 -16.96 -12.51
N THR A 135 3.31 -16.17 -11.76
CA THR A 135 2.77 -15.21 -10.79
C THR A 135 3.25 -13.81 -11.10
N ALA A 136 2.33 -12.85 -11.00
CA ALA A 136 2.61 -11.45 -11.29
C ALA A 136 3.79 -10.99 -10.43
N SER A 137 4.78 -10.38 -11.06
CA SER A 137 5.89 -9.72 -10.37
C SER A 137 5.91 -8.23 -10.64
N GLU A 138 5.36 -7.79 -11.76
CA GLU A 138 5.38 -6.39 -12.12
C GLU A 138 4.15 -6.06 -12.98
N VAL A 139 3.63 -4.85 -12.81
CA VAL A 139 2.62 -4.28 -13.70
C VAL A 139 3.11 -2.95 -14.24
N SER A 140 3.23 -2.86 -15.55
CA SER A 140 3.51 -1.61 -16.26
C SER A 140 2.21 -1.04 -16.80
N ARG A 141 2.04 0.27 -16.69
CA ARG A 141 0.87 1.00 -17.20
C ARG A 141 1.33 2.26 -17.91
N THR A 142 0.74 2.50 -19.06
CA THR A 142 0.94 3.74 -19.80
C THR A 142 -0.42 4.34 -20.09
N ALA A 143 -0.59 5.63 -19.82
CA ALA A 143 -1.84 6.34 -20.03
C ALA A 143 -1.61 7.66 -20.76
N ARG A 144 -2.58 8.00 -21.61
CA ARG A 144 -2.70 9.31 -22.24
C ARG A 144 -4.11 9.82 -22.00
N ASN A 145 -4.26 11.12 -21.80
CA ASN A 145 -5.59 11.71 -21.72
C ASN A 145 -6.34 11.46 -23.05
N SER A 146 -7.52 10.85 -22.97
CA SER A 146 -8.47 10.77 -24.09
C SER A 146 -9.50 11.90 -24.06
N LYS A 147 -9.65 12.54 -22.90
CA LYS A 147 -10.36 13.80 -22.74
C LYS A 147 -9.72 14.64 -21.64
N TRP A 148 -9.57 15.94 -21.84
CA TRP A 148 -9.18 16.87 -20.78
C TRP A 148 -9.90 18.19 -20.96
N SER A 149 -10.75 18.51 -19.99
CA SER A 149 -11.46 19.79 -19.91
C SER A 149 -11.21 20.43 -18.56
N GLU A 150 -10.86 21.70 -18.54
CA GLU A 150 -10.59 22.43 -17.30
C GLU A 150 -10.97 23.91 -17.42
N THR A 151 -11.57 24.42 -16.37
CA THR A 151 -11.95 25.81 -16.23
C THR A 151 -11.62 26.27 -14.82
N ILE A 152 -10.79 27.31 -14.74
CA ILE A 152 -10.37 27.95 -13.50
C ILE A 152 -10.83 29.39 -13.54
N VAL A 153 -11.44 29.87 -12.46
CA VAL A 153 -11.82 31.28 -12.29
C VAL A 153 -11.07 31.81 -11.08
N ILE A 154 -10.27 32.85 -11.27
CA ILE A 154 -9.53 33.54 -10.20
C ILE A 154 -9.76 35.05 -10.36
N ASP A 155 -10.32 35.69 -9.34
CA ASP A 155 -10.60 37.13 -9.29
C ASP A 155 -11.38 37.65 -10.51
N GLY A 156 -12.32 36.86 -11.02
CA GLY A 156 -13.12 37.17 -12.20
C GLY A 156 -12.44 36.89 -13.55
N VAL A 157 -11.16 36.53 -13.58
CA VAL A 157 -10.45 36.07 -14.78
C VAL A 157 -10.71 34.58 -15.00
N THR A 158 -11.14 34.22 -16.21
CA THR A 158 -11.42 32.83 -16.58
C THR A 158 -10.29 32.25 -17.41
N TYR A 159 -9.71 31.15 -16.94
CA TYR A 159 -8.71 30.35 -17.64
C TYR A 159 -9.37 29.07 -18.14
N THR A 160 -9.46 28.91 -19.46
CA THR A 160 -10.09 27.73 -20.08
C THR A 160 -9.03 26.93 -20.82
N LEU A 161 -8.89 25.65 -20.47
CA LEU A 161 -7.94 24.76 -21.12
C LEU A 161 -8.29 24.56 -22.60
N ASN A 162 -7.30 24.73 -23.46
CA ASN A 162 -7.35 24.35 -24.85
C ASN A 162 -6.92 22.89 -25.00
N GLU A 163 -7.89 21.99 -25.09
CA GLU A 163 -7.67 20.53 -25.21
C GLU A 163 -6.80 20.16 -26.43
N ASN A 164 -6.93 20.87 -27.55
CA ASN A 164 -6.17 20.58 -28.77
C ASN A 164 -4.67 20.94 -28.66
N SER A 165 -4.33 21.81 -27.73
CA SER A 165 -2.95 22.24 -27.47
C SER A 165 -2.38 21.67 -26.17
N SER A 166 -3.16 20.83 -25.47
CA SER A 166 -2.79 20.28 -24.16
C SER A 166 -2.69 18.76 -24.22
N TYR A 167 -1.76 18.19 -23.47
CA TYR A 167 -1.62 16.75 -23.35
C TYR A 167 -1.09 16.35 -21.97
N LEU A 168 -1.50 15.17 -21.52
CA LEU A 168 -0.96 14.53 -20.33
C LEU A 168 -0.58 13.09 -20.68
N PHE A 169 0.61 12.72 -20.25
CA PHE A 169 1.15 11.38 -20.34
C PHE A 169 1.51 10.87 -18.94
N ARG A 170 1.24 9.60 -18.69
CA ARG A 170 1.65 8.90 -17.47
C ARG A 170 2.26 7.56 -17.84
N ASP A 171 3.42 7.27 -17.29
CA ASP A 171 3.98 5.93 -17.23
C ASP A 171 4.11 5.49 -15.77
N ALA A 172 3.73 4.27 -15.47
CA ALA A 172 3.71 3.74 -14.11
C ALA A 172 4.18 2.29 -14.09
N THR A 173 5.01 1.95 -13.12
CA THR A 173 5.46 0.58 -12.85
C THR A 173 5.16 0.24 -11.40
N GLU A 174 4.58 -0.93 -11.19
CA GLU A 174 4.28 -1.47 -9.87
C GLU A 174 4.99 -2.81 -9.69
N ASP A 175 5.90 -2.89 -8.73
CA ASP A 175 6.59 -4.10 -8.31
C ASP A 175 5.73 -4.84 -7.26
N ILE A 176 5.29 -6.05 -7.61
CA ILE A 176 4.42 -6.88 -6.78
C ILE A 176 5.31 -7.83 -5.97
N ARG A 177 5.38 -7.58 -4.66
CA ARG A 177 6.10 -8.42 -3.70
C ARG A 177 5.09 -9.18 -2.83
N PRO A 178 5.51 -10.31 -2.23
CA PRO A 178 4.59 -11.19 -1.51
C PRO A 178 3.72 -10.51 -0.44
N GLY A 179 4.21 -9.45 0.21
CA GLY A 179 3.45 -8.71 1.22
C GLY A 179 3.20 -7.23 0.91
N ILE A 180 3.76 -6.70 -0.18
CA ILE A 180 3.75 -5.26 -0.43
C ILE A 180 3.87 -4.96 -1.91
N ASN A 181 3.14 -3.95 -2.37
CA ASN A 181 3.31 -3.43 -3.71
C ASN A 181 4.00 -2.08 -3.63
N TYR A 182 5.14 -1.96 -4.30
CA TYR A 182 5.82 -0.69 -4.51
C TYR A 182 5.45 -0.15 -5.88
N PHE A 183 5.25 1.15 -6.01
CA PHE A 183 4.97 1.77 -7.30
C PHE A 183 5.82 3.02 -7.52
N HIS A 184 6.09 3.28 -8.79
CA HIS A 184 6.73 4.48 -9.28
C HIS A 184 6.08 4.89 -10.59
N SER A 185 5.80 6.18 -10.75
CA SER A 185 5.18 6.74 -11.92
C SER A 185 5.80 8.07 -12.29
N VAL A 186 5.91 8.31 -13.59
CA VAL A 186 6.27 9.58 -14.17
C VAL A 186 5.03 10.15 -14.84
N VAL A 187 4.65 11.37 -14.48
CA VAL A 187 3.58 12.12 -15.13
C VAL A 187 4.17 13.38 -15.75
N GLU A 188 3.88 13.58 -17.02
CA GLU A 188 4.23 14.77 -17.77
C GLU A 188 2.99 15.39 -18.36
N TYR A 189 2.83 16.70 -18.22
CA TYR A 189 1.78 17.40 -18.94
C TYR A 189 2.24 18.76 -19.44
N PHE A 190 1.66 19.14 -20.58
CA PHE A 190 1.68 20.48 -21.09
C PHE A 190 0.23 20.96 -21.18
N ALA A 191 -0.10 22.04 -20.46
CA ALA A 191 -1.43 22.62 -20.42
C ALA A 191 -1.40 24.03 -21.01
N VAL A 192 -2.30 24.32 -21.93
CA VAL A 192 -2.48 25.67 -22.51
C VAL A 192 -3.84 26.18 -22.10
N TYR A 193 -3.89 27.35 -21.45
CA TYR A 193 -5.13 28.01 -21.05
C TYR A 193 -5.32 29.30 -21.82
N ASN A 194 -6.49 29.47 -22.42
CA ASN A 194 -6.93 30.75 -22.99
C ASN A 194 -7.52 31.63 -21.88
N ILE A 195 -7.17 32.91 -21.87
CA ILE A 195 -7.61 33.87 -20.85
C ILE A 195 -8.85 34.62 -21.35
N ASN A 196 -9.95 34.59 -20.59
CA ASN A 196 -11.22 35.26 -20.91
C ASN A 196 -11.76 34.98 -22.33
N GLY A 197 -11.45 33.80 -22.88
CA GLY A 197 -11.82 33.44 -24.26
C GLY A 197 -10.95 34.08 -25.36
N ASN A 198 -9.96 34.90 -25.01
CA ASN A 198 -8.96 35.43 -25.93
C ASN A 198 -7.93 34.35 -26.29
N GLN A 199 -7.71 34.11 -27.58
CA GLN A 199 -6.72 33.13 -28.06
C GLN A 199 -5.30 33.69 -28.13
N ASN A 200 -5.13 35.02 -28.06
CA ASN A 200 -3.84 35.70 -28.13
C ASN A 200 -3.19 35.88 -26.75
N GLU A 201 -3.95 35.71 -25.67
CA GLU A 201 -3.47 35.71 -24.30
C GLU A 201 -3.60 34.31 -23.71
N LYS A 202 -2.47 33.71 -23.36
CA LYS A 202 -2.44 32.33 -22.89
C LYS A 202 -1.50 32.12 -21.71
N ILE A 203 -1.84 31.13 -20.88
CA ILE A 203 -0.93 30.53 -19.91
C ILE A 203 -0.49 29.17 -20.45
N GLU A 204 0.81 28.91 -20.44
CA GLU A 204 1.39 27.60 -20.71
C GLU A 204 1.96 27.04 -19.40
N VAL A 205 1.65 25.78 -19.11
CA VAL A 205 2.15 25.06 -17.93
C VAL A 205 2.82 23.78 -18.41
N LEU A 206 4.14 23.71 -18.26
CA LEU A 206 4.91 22.48 -18.39
C LEU A 206 5.09 21.86 -17.00
N ALA A 207 4.76 20.60 -16.87
CA ALA A 207 4.82 19.88 -15.61
C ALA A 207 5.53 18.54 -15.74
N TYR A 208 6.37 18.26 -14.76
CA TYR A 208 7.05 16.97 -14.61
C TYR A 208 6.88 16.49 -13.16
N ASN A 209 6.29 15.32 -12.98
CA ASN A 209 5.93 14.79 -11.67
C ASN A 209 6.41 13.36 -11.50
N ASN A 210 7.17 13.10 -10.44
CA ASN A 210 7.50 11.74 -10.02
C ASN A 210 6.62 11.34 -8.85
N ILE A 211 5.86 10.27 -9.01
CA ILE A 211 4.96 9.72 -8.00
C ILE A 211 5.51 8.38 -7.56
N TYR A 212 5.64 8.16 -6.25
CA TYR A 212 6.17 6.91 -5.75
C TYR A 212 5.57 6.59 -4.39
N GLY A 213 5.49 5.31 -4.08
CA GLY A 213 4.79 4.88 -2.88
C GLY A 213 4.76 3.38 -2.72
N PHE A 214 3.97 2.97 -1.74
CA PHE A 214 3.66 1.56 -1.53
C PHE A 214 2.26 1.38 -0.95
N LYS A 215 1.76 0.15 -1.06
CA LYS A 215 0.52 -0.27 -0.42
C LYS A 215 0.67 -1.69 0.11
N GLN A 216 0.26 -1.87 1.36
CA GLN A 216 0.13 -3.16 2.03
C GLN A 216 -0.98 -3.09 3.09
N PRO A 217 -1.42 -4.21 3.70
CA PRO A 217 -2.60 -4.24 4.58
C PRO A 217 -2.56 -3.29 5.79
N TRP A 218 -1.38 -2.93 6.27
CA TRP A 218 -1.15 -2.12 7.46
C TRP A 218 -0.90 -0.64 7.18
N ALA A 219 -0.40 -0.29 6.00
CA ALA A 219 -0.07 1.07 5.62
C ALA A 219 -0.01 1.25 4.10
N LYS A 220 -0.26 2.48 3.66
CA LYS A 220 0.02 2.94 2.31
C LYS A 220 0.55 4.36 2.35
N ILE A 221 1.33 4.70 1.34
CA ILE A 221 1.83 6.05 1.12
C ILE A 221 1.85 6.34 -0.37
N GLU A 222 1.49 7.56 -0.73
CA GLU A 222 1.70 8.14 -2.05
C GLU A 222 2.43 9.47 -1.85
N LYS A 223 3.53 9.63 -2.58
CA LYS A 223 4.27 10.88 -2.61
C LYS A 223 4.41 11.35 -4.02
N GLN A 224 4.48 12.66 -4.18
CA GLN A 224 4.77 13.25 -5.48
C GLN A 224 5.87 14.30 -5.35
N ASN A 225 6.63 14.47 -6.42
CA ASN A 225 7.57 15.56 -6.61
C ASN A 225 7.27 16.21 -7.95
N LEU A 226 6.40 17.22 -7.92
CA LEU A 226 5.90 17.94 -9.08
C LEU A 226 6.71 19.22 -9.26
N ASN A 227 7.27 19.38 -10.45
CA ASN A 227 7.89 20.62 -10.90
C ASN A 227 7.02 21.23 -11.98
N LEU A 228 6.70 22.51 -11.82
CA LEU A 228 5.92 23.31 -12.76
C LEU A 228 6.80 24.42 -13.31
N ALA A 229 6.75 24.62 -14.62
CA ALA A 229 7.20 25.82 -15.31
C ALA A 229 5.98 26.46 -15.97
N ILE A 230 5.64 27.67 -15.54
CA ILE A 230 4.44 28.39 -15.94
C ILE A 230 4.87 29.66 -16.66
N GLU A 231 4.29 29.90 -17.82
CA GLU A 231 4.55 31.09 -18.63
C GLU A 231 3.23 31.76 -19.03
N ASN A 232 3.13 33.06 -18.76
CA ASN A 232 2.10 33.91 -19.31
C ASN A 232 2.63 34.55 -20.59
N ILE A 233 1.95 34.26 -21.69
CA ILE A 233 2.24 34.82 -23.01
C ILE A 233 1.17 35.86 -23.30
N SER A 234 1.59 37.13 -23.31
CA SER A 234 0.74 38.26 -23.66
C SER A 234 1.16 38.85 -25.01
N SER A 235 0.18 39.18 -25.84
CA SER A 235 0.39 39.92 -27.08
C SER A 235 0.48 41.44 -26.89
N GLU A 236 0.02 41.96 -25.76
CA GLU A 236 -0.17 43.40 -25.51
C GLU A 236 0.65 43.94 -24.30
N GLY A 237 1.34 43.07 -23.55
CA GLY A 237 2.13 43.44 -22.38
C GLY A 237 3.37 42.56 -22.13
N GLN A 238 4.11 42.84 -21.05
CA GLN A 238 5.19 41.95 -20.59
C GLN A 238 4.59 40.71 -19.91
N GLY A 239 4.85 39.53 -20.48
CA GLY A 239 4.53 38.25 -19.85
C GLY A 239 5.31 38.01 -18.56
N TRP A 240 5.01 36.91 -17.88
CA TRP A 240 5.72 36.49 -16.67
C TRP A 240 5.98 34.98 -16.69
N GLN A 241 7.00 34.57 -15.94
CA GLN A 241 7.36 33.17 -15.78
C GLN A 241 7.43 32.79 -14.30
N MET A 242 7.05 31.56 -13.97
CA MET A 242 7.07 31.04 -12.61
C MET A 242 7.46 29.56 -12.60
N ASN A 243 8.47 29.23 -11.83
CA ASN A 243 8.82 27.85 -11.52
C ASN A 243 8.36 27.52 -10.10
N VAL A 244 7.72 26.36 -9.94
CA VAL A 244 7.16 25.92 -8.66
C VAL A 244 7.51 24.46 -8.43
N GLU A 245 7.98 24.15 -7.24
CA GLU A 245 8.11 22.78 -6.77
C GLU A 245 6.96 22.49 -5.78
N VAL A 246 6.24 21.39 -5.98
CA VAL A 246 5.10 20.96 -5.17
C VAL A 246 5.31 19.51 -4.72
N ARG A 247 5.22 19.26 -3.42
CA ARG A 247 5.49 17.96 -2.80
C ARG A 247 4.32 17.49 -1.95
N PRO A 248 3.26 16.93 -2.55
CA PRO A 248 2.17 16.29 -1.81
C PRO A 248 2.60 14.93 -1.27
N VAL A 249 2.07 14.61 -0.10
CA VAL A 249 2.20 13.32 0.59
C VAL A 249 0.83 12.94 1.11
N MET A 250 0.36 11.74 0.78
CA MET A 250 -0.79 11.10 1.40
C MET A 250 -0.32 9.82 2.09
N ASN A 251 -0.63 9.67 3.36
CA ASN A 251 -0.35 8.47 4.12
C ASN A 251 -1.64 7.91 4.75
N ALA A 252 -1.67 6.60 4.92
CA ALA A 252 -2.66 5.95 5.75
C ALA A 252 -2.02 4.77 6.47
N LYS A 253 -2.34 4.56 7.75
CA LYS A 253 -1.83 3.44 8.54
C LYS A 253 -2.86 2.91 9.52
N LYS A 254 -2.68 1.65 9.92
CA LYS A 254 -3.39 0.99 11.02
C LYS A 254 -2.56 1.12 12.29
N ALA A 255 -2.92 2.03 13.18
CA ALA A 255 -2.35 2.11 14.51
C ALA A 255 -3.05 1.13 15.47
N MET A 256 -2.31 0.60 16.43
CA MET A 256 -2.83 -0.28 17.48
C MET A 256 -2.73 0.37 18.84
N PHE A 257 -3.74 0.21 19.67
CA PHE A 257 -3.70 0.66 21.07
C PHE A 257 -4.51 -0.26 21.97
N TYR A 258 -4.10 -0.35 23.23
CA TYR A 258 -4.81 -1.11 24.24
C TYR A 258 -5.76 -0.19 25.01
N SER A 259 -6.98 -0.64 25.26
CA SER A 259 -7.93 0.04 26.13
C SER A 259 -8.33 -0.90 27.25
N GLY A 260 -7.97 -0.53 28.48
CA GLY A 260 -8.51 -1.18 29.69
C GLY A 260 -10.00 -0.94 29.79
N VAL A 261 -10.73 -1.89 30.36
CA VAL A 261 -12.19 -1.80 30.48
C VAL A 261 -12.57 -1.50 31.93
N GLU A 262 -13.42 -0.49 32.12
CA GLU A 262 -14.05 -0.17 33.40
C GLU A 262 -15.56 -0.50 33.35
N PRO A 263 -16.17 -0.94 34.47
CA PRO A 263 -15.57 -1.13 35.79
C PRO A 263 -14.83 -2.49 35.91
N PHE A 264 -13.95 -2.60 36.92
CA PHE A 264 -13.12 -3.79 37.20
C PHE A 264 -13.84 -5.15 37.22
N PRO A 265 -15.10 -5.31 37.70
CA PRO A 265 -15.84 -6.55 37.49
C PRO A 265 -16.24 -6.68 36.01
N ASN A 266 -15.30 -7.15 35.19
CA ASN A 266 -15.52 -7.49 33.81
C ASN A 266 -14.87 -8.84 33.45
N SER A 267 -15.39 -9.49 32.41
CA SER A 267 -14.92 -10.81 31.94
C SER A 267 -13.62 -10.74 31.10
N PHE A 268 -13.06 -9.54 30.91
CA PHE A 268 -11.79 -9.28 30.24
C PHE A 268 -11.18 -7.97 30.78
N GLU A 269 -9.84 -7.93 30.88
CA GLU A 269 -9.08 -6.78 31.43
C GLU A 269 -9.07 -5.56 30.49
N GLY A 270 -9.25 -5.80 29.20
CA GLY A 270 -9.18 -4.80 28.15
C GLY A 270 -9.26 -5.40 26.76
N VAL A 271 -9.24 -4.53 25.77
CA VAL A 271 -9.27 -4.90 24.35
C VAL A 271 -8.19 -4.15 23.59
N TYR A 272 -7.57 -4.82 22.62
CA TYR A 272 -6.80 -4.13 21.60
C TYR A 272 -7.77 -3.52 20.59
N ASN A 273 -7.47 -2.31 20.18
CA ASN A 273 -8.23 -1.56 19.19
C ASN A 273 -7.32 -1.20 18.02
N GLN A 274 -7.90 -1.13 16.84
CA GLN A 274 -7.23 -0.65 15.64
C GLN A 274 -7.79 0.71 15.25
N ARG A 275 -6.91 1.69 15.06
CA ARG A 275 -7.26 3.02 14.55
C ARG A 275 -6.73 3.19 13.14
N LEU A 276 -7.60 3.56 12.21
CA LEU A 276 -7.23 4.03 10.89
C LEU A 276 -6.85 5.51 10.99
N GLU A 277 -5.59 5.79 10.74
CA GLU A 277 -5.04 7.14 10.70
C GLU A 277 -4.75 7.48 9.24
N ARG A 278 -5.22 8.64 8.78
CA ARG A 278 -5.00 9.19 7.44
C ARG A 278 -4.55 10.63 7.56
N GLU A 279 -3.43 10.95 6.97
CA GLU A 279 -2.92 12.31 6.92
C GLU A 279 -2.43 12.62 5.51
N SER A 280 -2.79 13.80 5.03
CA SER A 280 -2.27 14.30 3.78
C SER A 280 -1.76 15.71 3.96
N SER A 281 -0.58 15.97 3.43
CA SER A 281 0.08 17.27 3.48
C SER A 281 0.70 17.60 2.14
N LEU A 282 0.79 18.89 1.84
CA LEU A 282 1.45 19.40 0.67
C LEU A 282 2.29 20.59 1.07
N THR A 283 3.52 20.62 0.58
CA THR A 283 4.36 21.83 0.62
C THR A 283 4.61 22.30 -0.80
N TYR A 284 4.64 23.61 -1.01
CA TYR A 284 5.11 24.17 -2.28
C TYR A 284 6.16 25.26 -2.06
N THR A 285 7.02 25.44 -3.06
CA THR A 285 8.03 26.50 -3.12
C THR A 285 8.07 27.08 -4.53
N ILE A 286 7.84 28.39 -4.65
CA ILE A 286 8.06 29.16 -5.87
C ILE A 286 9.54 29.51 -5.93
N THR A 287 10.25 28.97 -6.92
CA THR A 287 11.71 29.10 -7.05
C THR A 287 12.12 30.29 -7.91
N THR A 288 11.24 30.78 -8.77
CA THR A 288 11.46 32.05 -9.50
C THR A 288 11.40 33.23 -8.55
N ASN A 289 12.37 34.14 -8.65
CA ASN A 289 12.34 35.37 -7.87
C ASN A 289 11.24 36.31 -8.38
N ASN A 290 10.14 36.39 -7.64
CA ASN A 290 9.06 37.34 -7.89
C ASN A 290 8.98 38.34 -6.72
N LEU A 291 9.35 39.60 -6.99
CA LEU A 291 9.40 40.67 -5.99
C LEU A 291 8.02 41.06 -5.45
N HIS A 292 6.94 40.70 -6.15
CA HIS A 292 5.57 41.01 -5.75
C HIS A 292 4.95 39.96 -4.81
N LEU A 293 5.62 38.82 -4.61
CA LEU A 293 5.15 37.78 -3.69
C LEU A 293 5.79 37.94 -2.31
N THR A 294 4.94 37.91 -1.28
CA THR A 294 5.37 37.82 0.12
C THR A 294 6.08 36.49 0.39
N PRO A 295 6.90 36.37 1.44
CA PRO A 295 7.55 35.11 1.81
C PRO A 295 6.56 33.94 1.95
N ASN A 296 5.43 34.14 2.64
CA ASN A 296 4.41 33.09 2.80
C ASN A 296 3.73 32.70 1.49
N GLN A 297 3.66 33.59 0.51
CA GLN A 297 3.16 33.24 -0.83
C GLN A 297 4.21 32.47 -1.64
N ARG A 298 5.51 32.64 -1.36
CA ARG A 298 6.56 31.87 -2.06
C ARG A 298 6.65 30.44 -1.52
N ASN A 299 6.41 30.24 -0.24
CA ASN A 299 6.50 28.92 0.38
C ASN A 299 5.45 28.75 1.47
N ASN A 300 4.58 27.75 1.31
CA ASN A 300 3.55 27.41 2.28
C ASN A 300 3.27 25.90 2.30
N SER A 301 2.46 25.48 3.27
CA SER A 301 2.00 24.10 3.40
C SER A 301 0.50 24.01 3.66
N LEU A 302 -0.14 23.02 3.06
CA LEU A 302 -1.54 22.67 3.28
C LEU A 302 -1.63 21.28 3.90
N ALA A 303 -2.74 21.00 4.60
CA ALA A 303 -3.04 19.67 5.10
C ALA A 303 -4.54 19.36 5.04
N ILE A 304 -4.85 18.08 4.86
CA ILE A 304 -6.16 17.50 5.09
C ILE A 304 -6.04 16.58 6.30
N ARG A 305 -6.88 16.81 7.32
CA ARG A 305 -6.99 15.96 8.50
C ARG A 305 -8.43 15.52 8.64
N ILE A 306 -8.64 14.22 8.64
CA ILE A 306 -9.97 13.62 8.80
C ILE A 306 -10.04 12.93 10.16
N PRO A 307 -11.20 12.93 10.84
CA PRO A 307 -11.37 12.16 12.05
C PRO A 307 -10.96 10.70 11.85
N ASN A 308 -10.14 10.21 12.78
CA ASN A 308 -9.71 8.82 12.78
C ASN A 308 -10.91 7.90 13.01
N GLN A 309 -10.94 6.79 12.27
CA GLN A 309 -11.92 5.73 12.49
C GLN A 309 -11.28 4.63 13.33
N SER A 310 -12.01 4.07 14.29
CA SER A 310 -11.53 2.98 15.14
C SER A 310 -12.46 1.79 15.08
N ASP A 311 -11.88 0.58 15.04
CA ASP A 311 -12.60 -0.67 15.24
C ASP A 311 -12.04 -1.41 16.45
N GLY A 312 -12.94 -1.97 17.27
CA GLY A 312 -12.55 -2.93 18.30
C GLY A 312 -12.07 -4.22 17.66
N LEU A 313 -10.94 -4.75 18.13
CA LEU A 313 -10.51 -6.10 17.74
C LEU A 313 -11.20 -7.14 18.62
N LEU A 314 -11.00 -8.41 18.27
CA LEU A 314 -11.40 -9.52 19.14
C LEU A 314 -10.73 -9.36 20.51
N THR A 315 -11.45 -9.73 21.55
CA THR A 315 -10.90 -9.82 22.91
C THR A 315 -9.61 -10.65 22.89
N PRO A 316 -8.56 -10.25 23.63
CA PRO A 316 -7.33 -11.03 23.75
C PRO A 316 -7.63 -12.49 24.08
N ALA A 317 -6.83 -13.41 23.55
CA ALA A 317 -7.01 -14.82 23.86
C ALA A 317 -6.94 -15.05 25.39
N ARG A 318 -7.82 -15.91 25.90
CA ARG A 318 -7.85 -16.28 27.33
C ARG A 318 -6.66 -17.18 27.66
N ASN A 319 -6.33 -17.30 28.95
CA ASN A 319 -5.32 -18.22 29.48
C ASN A 319 -3.87 -17.92 29.07
N LEU A 320 -3.49 -16.65 28.97
CA LEU A 320 -2.11 -16.23 28.67
C LEU A 320 -1.23 -16.03 29.92
N ASP A 321 -1.69 -16.40 31.11
CA ASP A 321 -0.98 -16.24 32.39
C ASP A 321 0.37 -16.98 32.42
N PHE A 322 0.54 -18.00 31.58
CA PHE A 322 1.82 -18.67 31.42
C PHE A 322 2.93 -17.74 30.88
N LEU A 323 2.58 -16.62 30.25
CA LEU A 323 3.52 -15.60 29.80
C LEU A 323 3.99 -14.66 30.92
N LEU A 324 3.49 -14.78 32.15
CA LEU A 324 3.98 -13.99 33.27
C LEU A 324 5.40 -14.41 33.73
N GLY A 325 6.04 -13.56 34.54
CA GLY A 325 7.41 -13.78 35.02
C GLY A 325 8.45 -13.64 33.92
N ASN A 326 9.28 -14.67 33.70
CA ASN A 326 10.41 -14.64 32.76
C ASN A 326 10.02 -14.50 31.27
N TYR A 327 8.73 -14.57 30.95
CA TYR A 327 8.21 -14.52 29.58
C TYR A 327 7.40 -13.25 29.28
N VAL A 328 7.34 -12.32 30.24
CA VAL A 328 6.49 -11.11 30.14
C VAL A 328 6.87 -10.24 28.93
N TRP A 329 8.12 -10.33 28.47
CA TRP A 329 8.62 -9.66 27.27
C TRP A 329 7.84 -10.03 25.99
N ALA A 330 7.26 -11.23 25.92
CA ALA A 330 6.50 -11.70 24.76
C ALA A 330 4.98 -11.47 24.90
N LYS A 331 4.50 -11.11 26.10
CA LYS A 331 3.06 -11.08 26.43
C LYS A 331 2.27 -10.18 25.48
N SER A 332 2.70 -8.92 25.35
CA SER A 332 2.02 -7.95 24.47
C SER A 332 2.03 -8.37 23.00
N ASP A 333 3.12 -8.97 22.52
CA ASP A 333 3.21 -9.43 21.13
C ASP A 333 2.24 -10.58 20.86
N VAL A 334 2.22 -11.59 21.75
CA VAL A 334 1.33 -12.75 21.63
C VAL A 334 -0.14 -12.29 21.73
N GLU A 335 -0.46 -11.43 22.70
CA GLU A 335 -1.81 -10.88 22.87
C GLU A 335 -2.29 -10.12 21.62
N GLN A 336 -1.43 -9.28 21.04
CA GLN A 336 -1.74 -8.55 19.82
C GLN A 336 -1.99 -9.49 18.64
N LEU A 337 -1.15 -10.51 18.43
CA LEU A 337 -1.34 -11.43 17.30
C LEU A 337 -2.60 -12.29 17.44
N TYR A 338 -2.98 -12.68 18.66
CA TYR A 338 -4.28 -13.31 18.91
C TYR A 338 -5.44 -12.35 18.69
N ALA A 339 -5.33 -11.13 19.22
CA ALA A 339 -6.33 -10.09 19.02
C ALA A 339 -6.52 -9.80 17.53
N LEU A 340 -5.47 -9.87 16.70
CA LEU A 340 -5.52 -9.73 15.23
C LEU A 340 -5.98 -11.01 14.50
N GLY A 341 -6.07 -12.16 15.17
CA GLY A 341 -6.44 -13.45 14.57
C GLY A 341 -5.37 -14.03 13.65
N ILE A 342 -4.12 -13.62 13.88
CA ILE A 342 -2.91 -14.12 13.21
C ILE A 342 -2.53 -15.46 13.85
N LEU A 343 -2.41 -15.48 15.18
CA LEU A 343 -2.42 -16.72 15.95
C LEU A 343 -3.87 -17.18 16.14
N THR A 344 -4.10 -18.49 16.03
CA THR A 344 -5.46 -19.07 15.97
C THR A 344 -5.60 -20.39 16.71
N GLU A 345 -4.48 -20.99 17.09
CA GLU A 345 -4.40 -22.13 17.98
C GLU A 345 -4.83 -21.76 19.41
N GLU A 346 -5.29 -22.75 20.17
CA GLU A 346 -5.61 -22.53 21.58
C GLU A 346 -4.31 -22.26 22.38
N PRO A 347 -4.22 -21.16 23.14
CA PRO A 347 -3.06 -20.89 23.95
C PRO A 347 -2.85 -21.96 25.03
N HIS A 348 -1.62 -22.43 25.22
CA HIS A 348 -1.29 -23.40 26.27
C HIS A 348 0.12 -23.19 26.86
N PRO A 349 0.38 -23.62 28.12
CA PRO A 349 1.66 -23.35 28.80
C PRO A 349 2.93 -23.81 28.08
N ASN A 350 2.84 -24.87 27.27
CA ASN A 350 3.97 -25.44 26.53
C ASN A 350 4.44 -24.59 25.35
N MET A 351 3.66 -23.60 24.90
CA MET A 351 4.05 -22.70 23.80
C MET A 351 5.37 -21.96 24.08
N ARG A 352 5.75 -21.84 25.36
CA ARG A 352 7.02 -21.23 25.80
C ARG A 352 8.26 -21.99 25.39
N TYR A 353 8.11 -23.29 25.13
CA TYR A 353 9.20 -24.22 24.86
C TYR A 353 9.08 -24.86 23.47
N GLU A 354 7.88 -24.97 22.94
CA GLU A 354 7.62 -25.53 21.62
C GLU A 354 8.25 -24.67 20.52
N ALA A 355 8.96 -25.34 19.62
CA ALA A 355 9.37 -24.74 18.36
C ALA A 355 8.14 -24.52 17.46
N MET A 356 8.11 -23.40 16.75
CA MET A 356 7.12 -23.15 15.72
C MET A 356 7.48 -23.93 14.45
N SER A 357 6.51 -24.61 13.84
CA SER A 357 6.76 -25.27 12.55
C SER A 357 6.87 -24.25 11.41
N ARG A 358 7.56 -24.62 10.34
CA ARG A 358 7.66 -23.79 9.13
C ARG A 358 6.29 -23.48 8.53
N GLY A 359 5.35 -24.43 8.57
CA GLY A 359 3.98 -24.22 8.11
C GLY A 359 3.19 -23.24 8.98
N GLU A 360 3.32 -23.32 10.31
CA GLU A 360 2.66 -22.40 11.24
C GLU A 360 3.17 -20.96 11.05
N TYR A 361 4.48 -20.79 10.90
CA TYR A 361 5.10 -19.49 10.65
C TYR A 361 4.59 -18.87 9.34
N VAL A 362 4.52 -19.65 8.26
CA VAL A 362 3.98 -19.19 6.97
C VAL A 362 2.49 -18.84 7.08
N LYS A 363 1.68 -19.66 7.76
CA LYS A 363 0.26 -19.35 8.01
C LYS A 363 0.10 -18.00 8.73
N ALA A 364 0.92 -17.74 9.74
CA ALA A 364 0.86 -16.48 10.48
C ALA A 364 1.20 -15.28 9.58
N LEU A 365 2.21 -15.40 8.71
CA LEU A 365 2.54 -14.35 7.74
C LEU A 365 1.47 -14.16 6.66
N CYS A 366 0.89 -15.23 6.13
CA CYS A 366 -0.25 -15.13 5.21
C CYS A 366 -1.40 -14.34 5.83
N LYS A 367 -1.70 -14.59 7.12
CA LYS A 367 -2.74 -13.86 7.86
C LYS A 367 -2.35 -12.41 8.12
N ALA A 368 -1.10 -12.16 8.56
CA ALA A 368 -0.60 -10.81 8.79
C ALA A 368 -0.63 -9.95 7.51
N MET A 369 -0.42 -10.57 6.35
CA MET A 369 -0.44 -9.89 5.05
C MET A 369 -1.78 -10.00 4.32
N ASN A 370 -2.81 -10.54 4.98
CA ASN A 370 -4.14 -10.75 4.40
C ASN A 370 -4.11 -11.37 2.99
N LEU A 371 -3.30 -12.42 2.81
CA LEU A 371 -3.17 -13.11 1.52
C LEU A 371 -4.42 -13.92 1.20
N ASP A 372 -4.85 -13.87 -0.06
CA ASP A 372 -6.05 -14.56 -0.53
C ASP A 372 -5.79 -16.08 -0.69
N ILE A 373 -6.25 -16.85 0.29
CA ILE A 373 -6.13 -18.31 0.28
C ILE A 373 -7.27 -19.02 -0.47
N SER A 374 -8.25 -18.28 -1.00
CA SER A 374 -9.50 -18.85 -1.53
C SER A 374 -9.27 -19.85 -2.66
N LYS A 375 -8.22 -19.65 -3.47
CA LYS A 375 -7.77 -20.58 -4.52
C LYS A 375 -7.57 -22.01 -4.02
N TYR A 376 -7.18 -22.17 -2.75
CA TYR A 376 -6.81 -23.45 -2.15
C TYR A 376 -7.80 -23.96 -1.10
N VAL A 377 -8.84 -23.18 -0.78
CA VAL A 377 -9.92 -23.56 0.13
C VAL A 377 -11.07 -24.20 -0.64
N GLY A 378 -11.47 -25.43 -0.28
CA GLY A 378 -12.58 -26.17 -0.90
C GLY A 378 -12.17 -27.23 -1.95
N THR A 379 -13.18 -27.83 -2.59
CA THR A 379 -13.10 -29.08 -3.38
C THR A 379 -13.09 -28.91 -4.91
N ARG A 380 -13.03 -27.68 -5.45
CA ARG A 380 -13.20 -27.47 -6.90
C ARG A 380 -11.89 -27.07 -7.57
N GLY A 381 -11.23 -28.07 -8.16
CA GLY A 381 -10.06 -27.92 -9.01
C GLY A 381 -9.10 -29.11 -8.90
N VAL A 382 -8.39 -29.43 -9.97
CA VAL A 382 -7.24 -30.35 -9.90
C VAL A 382 -6.18 -29.66 -9.03
N LYS A 383 -6.01 -30.15 -7.81
CA LYS A 383 -4.98 -29.66 -6.90
C LYS A 383 -3.65 -30.29 -7.32
N THR A 384 -2.79 -29.50 -7.99
CA THR A 384 -1.44 -29.96 -8.33
C THR A 384 -0.69 -30.31 -7.06
N LYS A 385 -0.15 -31.53 -6.98
CA LYS A 385 0.71 -31.94 -5.87
C LYS A 385 2.10 -31.33 -6.08
N ILE A 386 2.39 -30.25 -5.38
CA ILE A 386 3.68 -29.54 -5.44
C ILE A 386 4.67 -30.11 -4.42
N PHE A 387 4.21 -30.36 -3.18
CA PHE A 387 5.03 -30.92 -2.11
C PHE A 387 4.48 -32.27 -1.66
N ASP A 388 5.37 -33.22 -1.40
CA ASP A 388 5.00 -34.58 -1.00
C ASP A 388 4.42 -34.63 0.42
N ASP A 389 4.90 -33.76 1.31
CA ASP A 389 4.51 -33.65 2.72
C ASP A 389 3.39 -32.63 2.99
N VAL A 390 2.84 -31.99 1.94
CA VAL A 390 1.70 -31.05 2.08
C VAL A 390 0.52 -31.53 1.23
N PRO A 391 -0.17 -32.62 1.64
CA PRO A 391 -1.35 -33.08 0.93
C PRO A 391 -2.48 -32.06 1.02
N SER A 392 -3.40 -32.07 0.06
CA SER A 392 -4.54 -31.13 0.03
C SER A 392 -5.50 -31.21 1.22
N THR A 393 -5.40 -32.27 2.01
CA THR A 393 -6.12 -32.51 3.26
C THR A 393 -5.41 -31.91 4.48
N HIS A 394 -4.14 -31.51 4.36
CA HIS A 394 -3.39 -30.91 5.44
C HIS A 394 -4.01 -29.55 5.82
N PRO A 395 -4.23 -29.24 7.12
CA PRO A 395 -4.86 -27.97 7.53
C PRO A 395 -4.10 -26.73 7.06
N LEU A 396 -2.77 -26.84 6.90
CA LEU A 396 -1.91 -25.76 6.43
C LEU A 396 -1.76 -25.69 4.91
N TYR A 397 -2.35 -26.62 4.15
CA TYR A 397 -2.25 -26.66 2.68
C TYR A 397 -2.63 -25.32 2.03
N PRO A 398 -3.77 -24.67 2.36
CA PRO A 398 -4.13 -23.42 1.69
C PRO A 398 -3.10 -22.32 1.89
N TYR A 399 -2.52 -22.23 3.08
CA TYR A 399 -1.53 -21.20 3.42
C TYR A 399 -0.19 -21.47 2.74
N VAL A 400 0.31 -22.71 2.81
CA VAL A 400 1.59 -23.07 2.19
C VAL A 400 1.54 -22.89 0.68
N MET A 401 0.45 -23.33 0.04
CA MET A 401 0.30 -23.20 -1.41
C MET A 401 0.12 -21.74 -1.85
N THR A 402 -0.61 -20.93 -1.08
CA THR A 402 -0.72 -19.48 -1.34
C THR A 402 0.63 -18.79 -1.19
N ALA A 403 1.36 -19.04 -0.10
CA ALA A 403 2.69 -18.48 0.13
C ALA A 403 3.70 -18.90 -0.95
N TYR A 404 3.55 -20.12 -1.49
CA TYR A 404 4.37 -20.60 -2.60
C TYR A 404 4.07 -19.84 -3.89
N ASP A 405 2.79 -19.67 -4.25
CA ASP A 405 2.36 -18.91 -5.42
C ASP A 405 2.80 -17.44 -5.33
N GLU A 406 2.59 -16.82 -4.16
CA GLU A 406 2.98 -15.43 -3.89
C GLU A 406 4.49 -15.23 -3.75
N LYS A 407 5.31 -16.27 -3.94
CA LYS A 407 6.78 -16.27 -3.83
C LYS A 407 7.33 -15.93 -2.44
N LEU A 408 6.48 -16.00 -1.42
CA LEU A 408 6.88 -15.80 -0.03
C LEU A 408 7.83 -16.91 0.45
N THR A 409 7.60 -18.14 -0.01
CA THR A 409 8.38 -19.30 0.41
C THR A 409 8.69 -20.26 -0.73
N VAL A 410 9.66 -21.14 -0.49
CA VAL A 410 10.07 -22.22 -1.39
C VAL A 410 10.10 -23.55 -0.64
N GLY A 411 10.04 -24.65 -1.39
CA GLY A 411 10.28 -25.98 -0.85
C GLY A 411 11.76 -26.32 -0.71
N GLN A 412 12.01 -27.44 -0.06
CA GLN A 412 13.31 -28.10 0.10
C GLN A 412 13.26 -29.43 -0.68
N GLY A 413 13.65 -29.38 -1.96
CA GLY A 413 13.50 -30.52 -2.86
C GLY A 413 12.03 -30.84 -3.12
N LYS A 414 11.59 -32.08 -2.80
CA LYS A 414 10.20 -32.53 -2.98
C LYS A 414 9.27 -32.20 -1.81
N ASN A 415 9.83 -31.75 -0.69
CA ASN A 415 9.07 -31.46 0.54
C ASN A 415 9.08 -29.96 0.82
N PHE A 416 8.13 -29.51 1.63
CA PHE A 416 8.10 -28.18 2.19
C PHE A 416 8.71 -28.12 3.60
N GLY A 417 8.59 -29.21 4.36
CA GLY A 417 8.89 -29.27 5.80
C GLY A 417 7.75 -28.67 6.63
N VAL A 418 6.48 -28.95 6.29
CA VAL A 418 5.33 -28.25 6.89
C VAL A 418 5.25 -28.32 8.41
N ASP A 419 5.60 -29.47 8.99
CA ASP A 419 5.60 -29.73 10.44
C ASP A 419 7.01 -29.66 11.05
N VAL A 420 8.03 -29.33 10.25
CA VAL A 420 9.41 -29.25 10.71
C VAL A 420 9.64 -27.91 11.43
N PRO A 421 10.30 -27.90 12.61
CA PRO A 421 10.70 -26.67 13.28
C PRO A 421 11.50 -25.72 12.38
N ILE A 422 11.06 -24.46 12.28
CA ILE A 422 11.74 -23.46 11.45
C ILE A 422 13.00 -22.93 12.14
N THR A 423 14.10 -22.77 11.38
CA THR A 423 15.32 -22.11 11.89
C THR A 423 15.20 -20.58 11.82
N ARG A 424 16.08 -19.88 12.54
CA ARG A 424 16.12 -18.42 12.52
C ARG A 424 16.46 -17.85 11.15
N GLU A 425 17.40 -18.45 10.43
CA GLU A 425 17.75 -17.96 9.09
C GLU A 425 16.62 -18.19 8.07
N GLU A 426 15.89 -19.30 8.16
CA GLU A 426 14.73 -19.55 7.31
C GLU A 426 13.61 -18.54 7.58
N ALA A 427 13.30 -18.32 8.86
CA ALA A 427 12.27 -17.38 9.27
C ALA A 427 12.60 -15.96 8.82
N PHE A 428 13.87 -15.53 8.95
CA PHE A 428 14.31 -14.21 8.51
C PHE A 428 14.33 -14.05 7.00
N VAL A 429 14.64 -15.10 6.24
CA VAL A 429 14.51 -15.05 4.78
C VAL A 429 13.06 -14.81 4.36
N ILE A 430 12.12 -15.57 4.92
CA ILE A 430 10.68 -15.40 4.62
C ILE A 430 10.21 -14.01 5.10
N TYR A 431 10.65 -13.57 6.28
CA TYR A 431 10.36 -12.26 6.86
C TYR A 431 10.75 -11.10 5.94
N ILE A 432 11.95 -11.14 5.36
CA ILE A 432 12.43 -10.07 4.48
C ILE A 432 11.75 -10.12 3.11
N ARG A 433 11.37 -11.31 2.64
CA ARG A 433 10.57 -11.47 1.42
C ARG A 433 9.18 -10.85 1.52
N VAL A 434 8.58 -10.82 2.71
CA VAL A 434 7.33 -10.07 2.94
C VAL A 434 7.52 -8.59 2.62
N ILE A 435 8.68 -8.02 2.98
CA ILE A 435 9.01 -6.60 2.79
C ILE A 435 9.48 -6.32 1.36
N GLY A 436 10.04 -7.31 0.65
CA GLY A 436 10.44 -7.15 -0.75
C GLY A 436 11.60 -6.17 -0.98
N LEU A 437 12.46 -5.98 0.03
CA LEU A 437 13.62 -5.08 -0.01
C LEU A 437 14.95 -5.84 0.06
N GLU A 438 15.00 -7.08 -0.42
CA GLU A 438 16.20 -7.93 -0.46
C GLU A 438 17.36 -7.28 -1.21
N ARG A 439 17.05 -6.37 -2.15
CA ARG A 439 18.04 -5.58 -2.91
C ARG A 439 18.99 -4.77 -2.02
N LEU A 440 18.56 -4.40 -0.81
CA LEU A 440 19.41 -3.68 0.16
C LEU A 440 20.56 -4.55 0.69
N GLY A 441 20.46 -5.86 0.54
CA GLY A 441 21.54 -6.81 0.86
C GLY A 441 22.34 -7.27 -0.35
N VAL A 442 22.12 -6.70 -1.54
CA VAL A 442 22.86 -7.08 -2.76
C VAL A 442 24.20 -6.34 -2.79
N THR A 443 25.26 -7.09 -2.53
CA THR A 443 26.65 -6.68 -2.78
C THR A 443 27.40 -7.86 -3.41
N GLU A 444 28.59 -7.64 -3.99
CA GLU A 444 29.41 -8.72 -4.57
C GLU A 444 29.75 -9.83 -3.56
N SER A 445 29.76 -9.48 -2.27
CA SER A 445 29.95 -10.42 -1.15
C SER A 445 29.25 -9.87 0.09
N PRO A 446 27.97 -10.20 0.33
CA PRO A 446 27.21 -9.62 1.44
C PRO A 446 27.74 -10.13 2.78
N GLN A 447 28.39 -9.25 3.55
CA GLN A 447 28.80 -9.54 4.92
C GLN A 447 27.93 -8.76 5.90
N THR A 448 27.41 -9.45 6.90
CA THR A 448 26.69 -8.84 8.01
C THR A 448 27.66 -8.41 9.11
N ARG A 449 27.23 -7.54 10.02
CA ARG A 449 28.03 -7.18 11.21
C ARG A 449 27.82 -8.15 12.38
N PHE A 450 27.06 -9.22 12.19
CA PHE A 450 26.80 -10.18 13.25
C PHE A 450 28.04 -11.01 13.59
N VAL A 451 28.23 -11.29 14.87
CA VAL A 451 29.40 -12.03 15.38
C VAL A 451 29.49 -13.43 14.79
N ASP A 452 28.35 -14.03 14.47
CA ASP A 452 28.22 -15.35 13.87
C ASP A 452 27.89 -15.32 12.37
N ASP A 453 28.29 -14.25 11.65
CA ASP A 453 28.12 -14.11 10.20
C ASP A 453 28.60 -15.33 9.41
N SER A 454 29.69 -15.96 9.85
CA SER A 454 30.25 -17.17 9.22
C SER A 454 29.35 -18.40 9.32
N LYS A 455 28.38 -18.40 10.25
CA LYS A 455 27.39 -19.47 10.41
C LYS A 455 26.13 -19.24 9.58
N ILE A 456 25.96 -18.05 9.01
CA ILE A 456 24.81 -17.72 8.15
C ILE A 456 24.99 -18.43 6.82
N SER A 457 24.00 -19.23 6.44
CA SER A 457 24.01 -19.93 5.16
C SER A 457 24.05 -18.93 3.98
N ASN A 458 24.79 -19.27 2.92
CA ASN A 458 24.96 -18.39 1.76
C ASN A 458 23.63 -17.95 1.12
N TRP A 459 22.62 -18.83 1.12
CA TRP A 459 21.29 -18.53 0.58
C TRP A 459 20.47 -17.57 1.45
N ALA A 460 20.80 -17.40 2.74
CA ALA A 460 20.08 -16.53 3.68
C ALA A 460 20.76 -15.17 3.87
N ARG A 461 22.03 -15.09 3.50
CA ARG A 461 22.94 -13.98 3.78
C ARG A 461 22.47 -12.65 3.23
N ARG A 462 21.97 -12.62 1.99
CA ARG A 462 21.46 -11.40 1.35
C ARG A 462 20.24 -10.85 2.10
N GLU A 463 19.26 -11.70 2.39
CA GLU A 463 18.05 -11.32 3.10
C GLU A 463 18.37 -10.85 4.53
N ILE A 464 19.21 -11.58 5.27
CA ILE A 464 19.63 -11.18 6.62
C ILE A 464 20.39 -9.85 6.59
N LYS A 465 21.25 -9.63 5.58
CA LYS A 465 21.93 -8.35 5.40
C LYS A 465 20.95 -7.20 5.15
N ALA A 466 19.94 -7.40 4.31
CA ALA A 466 18.90 -6.41 4.10
C ALA A 466 18.15 -6.09 5.41
N GLY A 467 17.80 -7.11 6.20
CA GLY A 467 17.18 -6.92 7.51
C GLY A 467 18.06 -6.21 8.54
N GLU A 468 19.38 -6.40 8.48
CA GLU A 468 20.35 -5.65 9.27
C GLU A 468 20.37 -4.16 8.87
N VAL A 469 20.45 -3.86 7.57
CA VAL A 469 20.46 -2.48 7.02
C VAL A 469 19.17 -1.74 7.37
N LEU A 470 18.04 -2.45 7.31
CA LEU A 470 16.74 -1.93 7.72
C LEU A 470 16.62 -1.75 9.24
N GLY A 471 17.49 -2.39 10.05
CA GLY A 471 17.45 -2.32 11.51
C GLY A 471 16.38 -3.21 12.15
N ILE A 472 15.73 -4.07 11.37
CA ILE A 472 14.64 -4.96 11.81
C ILE A 472 15.14 -6.32 12.28
N ILE A 473 16.34 -6.73 11.82
CA ILE A 473 17.09 -7.86 12.38
C ILE A 473 18.25 -7.27 13.20
N LYS A 474 18.19 -7.40 14.53
CA LYS A 474 19.16 -6.79 15.46
C LYS A 474 20.14 -7.78 16.08
N GLY A 475 19.86 -9.08 15.99
CA GLY A 475 20.60 -10.12 16.71
C GLY A 475 20.21 -10.21 18.19
N ASP A 476 20.87 -11.12 18.92
CA ASP A 476 20.77 -11.26 20.37
C ASP A 476 21.65 -10.23 21.11
N ASN A 477 21.63 -10.25 22.45
CA ASN A 477 22.46 -9.36 23.27
C ASN A 477 23.97 -9.55 23.08
N SER A 478 24.40 -10.64 22.42
CA SER A 478 25.79 -10.92 22.07
C SER A 478 26.09 -10.57 20.60
N GLY A 479 25.18 -9.89 19.90
CA GLY A 479 25.33 -9.49 18.51
C GLY A 479 25.27 -10.67 17.52
N ARG A 480 24.60 -11.77 17.88
CA ARG A 480 24.47 -12.98 17.03
C ARG A 480 23.07 -13.14 16.45
N VAL A 481 22.98 -13.68 15.24
CA VAL A 481 21.69 -14.07 14.64
C VAL A 481 21.25 -15.44 15.12
N ASN A 482 22.19 -16.33 15.45
CA ASN A 482 21.97 -17.74 15.77
C ASN A 482 21.23 -18.47 14.64
N PRO A 483 21.74 -18.49 13.39
CA PRO A 483 21.00 -18.86 12.18
C PRO A 483 20.37 -20.26 12.25
N GLY A 484 21.10 -21.26 12.74
CA GLY A 484 20.62 -22.65 12.86
C GLY A 484 19.74 -22.93 14.07
N GLN A 485 19.50 -21.96 14.97
CA GLN A 485 18.64 -22.17 16.13
C GLN A 485 17.17 -22.20 15.70
N HIS A 486 16.37 -23.10 16.27
CA HIS A 486 14.92 -23.11 16.06
C HIS A 486 14.22 -21.99 16.84
N ILE A 487 13.15 -21.45 16.25
CA ILE A 487 12.35 -20.39 16.87
C ILE A 487 11.22 -21.01 17.69
N ARG A 488 11.08 -20.57 18.96
CA ARG A 488 9.94 -20.95 19.80
C ARG A 488 8.68 -20.18 19.41
N LYS A 489 7.49 -20.73 19.64
CA LYS A 489 6.22 -20.07 19.28
C LYS A 489 6.10 -18.63 19.80
N ILE A 490 6.50 -18.38 21.06
CA ILE A 490 6.49 -17.04 21.64
C ILE A 490 7.52 -16.08 21.02
N GLU A 491 8.67 -16.60 20.55
CA GLU A 491 9.68 -15.80 19.86
C GLU A 491 9.24 -15.45 18.44
N ALA A 492 8.61 -16.41 17.76
CA ALA A 492 8.02 -16.18 16.44
C ALA A 492 6.94 -15.11 16.51
N ALA A 493 6.10 -15.12 17.56
CA ALA A 493 5.10 -14.09 17.79
C ALA A 493 5.74 -12.68 17.88
N SER A 494 6.80 -12.53 18.68
CA SER A 494 7.53 -11.25 18.76
C SER A 494 8.23 -10.84 17.46
N ILE A 495 8.72 -11.80 16.68
CA ILE A 495 9.30 -11.51 15.36
C ILE A 495 8.20 -10.99 14.43
N ILE A 496 7.07 -11.70 14.31
CA ILE A 496 5.96 -11.32 13.43
C ILE A 496 5.36 -9.98 13.86
N ASN A 497 5.19 -9.73 15.17
CA ASN A 497 4.66 -8.45 15.62
C ASN A 497 5.61 -7.29 15.30
N ARG A 498 6.93 -7.48 15.43
CA ARG A 498 7.93 -6.50 14.99
C ARG A 498 7.87 -6.21 13.49
N LEU A 499 7.59 -7.21 12.65
CA LEU A 499 7.36 -7.00 11.21
C LEU A 499 6.18 -6.08 11.00
N ILE A 500 5.08 -6.38 11.66
CA ILE A 500 3.83 -5.62 11.54
C ILE A 500 4.05 -4.17 12.00
N ASP A 501 4.75 -3.95 13.10
CA ASP A 501 5.07 -2.59 13.57
C ASP A 501 5.97 -1.83 12.61
N TYR A 502 7.01 -2.48 12.06
CA TYR A 502 7.84 -1.89 11.02
C TYR A 502 7.00 -1.48 9.79
N LEU A 503 6.10 -2.36 9.34
CA LEU A 503 5.20 -2.09 8.21
C LEU A 503 4.23 -0.93 8.48
N ARG A 504 3.82 -0.72 9.74
CA ARG A 504 2.88 0.33 10.16
C ARG A 504 3.54 1.69 10.36
N TYR A 505 4.73 1.72 10.95
CA TYR A 505 5.30 2.94 11.51
C TYR A 505 6.61 3.35 10.86
N ASP A 506 7.50 2.40 10.55
CA ASP A 506 8.88 2.71 10.17
C ASP A 506 9.06 2.74 8.65
N LEU A 507 8.41 1.84 7.91
CA LEU A 507 8.59 1.73 6.47
C LEU A 507 8.25 3.04 5.73
N ALA A 508 7.22 3.76 6.20
CA ALA A 508 6.87 5.06 5.64
C ALA A 508 8.02 6.06 5.83
N ASN A 509 8.64 6.12 7.01
CA ASN A 509 9.75 7.04 7.32
C ASN A 509 11.01 6.70 6.53
N ASP A 510 11.33 5.41 6.42
CA ASP A 510 12.43 4.91 5.59
C ASP A 510 12.23 5.31 4.11
N PHE A 511 10.98 5.30 3.65
CA PHE A 511 10.60 5.78 2.31
C PHE A 511 10.60 7.31 2.17
N VAL A 512 10.69 8.07 3.28
CA VAL A 512 10.87 9.54 3.31
C VAL A 512 12.33 9.95 3.47
N GLY A 513 13.24 9.01 3.72
CA GLY A 513 14.63 9.35 4.04
C GLY A 513 14.75 10.10 5.38
N ILE A 514 13.76 9.95 6.27
CA ILE A 514 13.81 10.47 7.63
C ILE A 514 14.24 9.29 8.51
N ARG A 515 15.53 9.27 8.89
CA ARG A 515 16.07 8.38 9.93
C ARG A 515 16.72 9.22 11.02
#